data_AF-A0A0F9LCI2-F1
#
_entry.id   AF-A0A0F9LCI2-F1
#
_cell.length_a   1.000
_cell.length_b   1.000
_cell.length_c   1.000
_cell.angle_alpha   90.00
_cell.angle_beta   90.00
_cell.angle_gamma   90.00
#
_symmetry.space_group_name_H-M   'P 1'
#
loop_
_entity.id
_entity.type
_entity.pdbx_description
1 polymer ?
#
loop_
_entity_poly.entity_id
_entity_poly.type
_entity_poly.pdbx_seq_one_letter_code
_entity_poly.pdbx_strand_id
1 'polypeptide(L)'
;MNDVLDLSSIVIARQPIFDRQYQTYAYELLFRNNSEDNAANFDQFDGDLATTKVINYSFLEFGIDNLIGNHLAFVNLTRNFILNGDPLPFAGDRVVLEVLEDIEVDDELITAVRKLAHHGYHIALDDFIFHESLRPLLEVASIVKVDILSLSEAALREHVEILKTYPVKLLAEKVETKAEFELCFELGFEYFQGYFFCRPNIVE
;
A
#
# COMPACT_ATOMS: atom_id res chain seq x y z
N MET A 1 -26.03 -6.10 26.16
CA MET A 1 -26.56 -6.63 24.89
C MET A 1 -25.31 -7.02 24.12
N ASN A 2 -25.06 -8.32 24.00
CA ASN A 2 -23.82 -8.81 23.41
C ASN A 2 -23.90 -8.60 21.90
N ASP A 3 -23.25 -7.55 21.40
CA ASP A 3 -22.89 -7.46 19.99
C ASP A 3 -21.79 -8.49 19.73
N VAL A 4 -22.21 -9.75 19.54
CA VAL A 4 -21.37 -10.74 18.87
C VAL A 4 -21.34 -10.29 17.41
N LEU A 5 -20.33 -9.50 17.07
CA LEU A 5 -19.98 -9.17 15.69
C LEU A 5 -19.86 -10.49 14.92
N ASP A 6 -20.72 -10.68 13.93
CA ASP A 6 -20.69 -11.86 13.07
C ASP A 6 -19.45 -11.81 12.17
N LEU A 7 -18.39 -12.45 12.63
CA LEU A 7 -17.10 -12.55 11.95
C LEU A 7 -17.15 -13.40 10.67
N SER A 8 -18.29 -14.02 10.33
CA SER A 8 -18.43 -14.91 9.17
C SER A 8 -18.44 -14.20 7.81
N SER A 9 -18.39 -12.87 7.77
CA SER A 9 -18.48 -12.05 6.55
C SER A 9 -17.20 -11.28 6.19
N ILE A 10 -16.08 -11.52 6.88
CA ILE A 10 -14.81 -10.82 6.62
C ILE A 10 -13.97 -11.61 5.61
N VAL A 11 -13.61 -10.97 4.49
CA VAL A 11 -12.68 -11.53 3.50
C VAL A 11 -11.47 -10.61 3.40
N ILE A 12 -10.28 -11.15 3.66
CA ILE A 12 -9.02 -10.47 3.35
C ILE A 12 -8.57 -10.91 1.98
N ALA A 13 -8.50 -9.95 1.06
CA ALA A 13 -7.84 -10.13 -0.21
C ALA A 13 -6.35 -9.76 -0.07
N ARG A 14 -5.51 -10.41 -0.87
CA ARG A 14 -4.09 -10.04 -0.98
C ARG A 14 -3.74 -9.79 -2.43
N GLN A 15 -2.98 -8.74 -2.69
CA GLN A 15 -2.50 -8.40 -4.03
C GLN A 15 -0.98 -8.52 -4.07
N PRO A 16 -0.40 -9.32 -4.99
CA PRO A 16 1.04 -9.50 -5.06
C PRO A 16 1.73 -8.24 -5.60
N ILE A 17 2.84 -7.88 -4.96
CA ILE A 17 3.80 -6.88 -5.43
C ILE A 17 5.05 -7.63 -5.88
N PHE A 18 5.49 -7.37 -7.10
CA PHE A 18 6.63 -8.05 -7.73
C PHE A 18 7.86 -7.16 -7.75
N ASP A 19 9.04 -7.78 -7.68
CA ASP A 19 10.31 -7.11 -7.94
C ASP A 19 10.68 -7.10 -9.44
N ARG A 20 11.83 -6.51 -9.75
CA ARG A 20 12.42 -6.47 -11.11
C ARG A 20 12.75 -7.85 -11.70
N GLN A 21 12.72 -8.92 -10.90
CA GLN A 21 12.98 -10.31 -11.32
C GLN A 21 11.68 -11.14 -11.42
N TYR A 22 10.51 -10.48 -11.41
CA TYR A 22 9.20 -11.13 -11.41
C TYR A 22 8.96 -12.04 -10.18
N GLN A 23 9.74 -11.88 -9.11
CA GLN A 23 9.52 -12.61 -7.87
C GLN A 23 8.58 -11.81 -6.98
N THR A 24 7.73 -12.49 -6.24
CA THR A 24 6.88 -11.84 -5.25
C THR A 24 7.76 -11.23 -4.16
N TYR A 25 7.72 -9.91 -4.06
CA TYR A 25 8.39 -9.14 -3.03
C TYR A 25 7.52 -9.05 -1.77
N ALA A 26 6.25 -8.68 -1.96
CA ALA A 26 5.31 -8.41 -0.90
C ALA A 26 3.87 -8.72 -1.31
N TYR A 27 2.95 -8.61 -0.37
CA TYR A 27 1.52 -8.59 -0.61
C TYR A 27 0.88 -7.37 0.04
N GLU A 28 0.07 -6.63 -0.69
CA GLU A 28 -0.85 -5.66 -0.12
C GLU A 28 -2.09 -6.37 0.42
N LEU A 29 -2.48 -6.07 1.66
CA LEU A 29 -3.62 -6.68 2.32
C LEU A 29 -4.83 -5.75 2.27
N LEU A 30 -5.88 -6.20 1.61
CA LEU A 30 -7.10 -5.44 1.38
C LEU A 30 -8.28 -6.05 2.13
N PHE A 31 -9.01 -5.21 2.87
CA PHE A 31 -10.26 -5.61 3.50
C PHE A 31 -11.39 -5.64 2.47
N ARG A 32 -12.16 -6.73 2.43
CA ARG A 32 -13.41 -6.82 1.69
C ARG A 32 -14.53 -7.31 2.60
N ASN A 33 -15.69 -6.63 2.52
CA ASN A 33 -16.91 -7.12 3.15
C ASN A 33 -17.61 -8.08 2.19
N ASN A 34 -18.03 -9.24 2.68
CA ASN A 34 -18.67 -10.29 1.88
C ASN A 34 -20.18 -10.09 1.67
N SER A 35 -20.72 -8.90 1.97
CA SER A 35 -22.08 -8.53 1.58
C SER A 35 -22.12 -8.34 0.06
N GLU A 36 -23.04 -9.05 -0.61
CA GLU A 36 -23.22 -9.21 -2.08
C GLU A 36 -23.42 -7.92 -2.90
N ASP A 37 -22.96 -6.76 -2.46
CA ASP A 37 -23.00 -5.52 -3.21
C ASP A 37 -21.69 -5.28 -3.96
N ASN A 38 -21.79 -5.46 -5.28
CA ASN A 38 -20.82 -5.05 -6.28
C ASN A 38 -20.21 -3.68 -5.97
N ALA A 39 -18.90 -3.62 -5.77
CA ALA A 39 -17.95 -2.58 -6.19
C ALA A 39 -18.30 -1.08 -6.02
N ALA A 40 -19.33 -0.68 -5.26
CA ALA A 40 -19.86 0.70 -5.32
C ALA A 40 -20.24 1.33 -3.97
N ASN A 41 -20.03 0.67 -2.83
CA ASN A 41 -20.37 1.22 -1.51
C ASN A 41 -19.13 1.36 -0.59
N PHE A 42 -17.97 1.74 -1.13
CA PHE A 42 -16.80 2.13 -0.31
C PHE A 42 -17.03 3.45 0.44
N ASP A 43 -17.93 4.33 -0.05
CA ASP A 43 -18.18 5.67 0.51
C ASP A 43 -18.90 5.69 1.87
N GLN A 44 -19.39 4.54 2.36
CA GLN A 44 -20.15 4.48 3.62
C GLN A 44 -19.47 3.60 4.69
N PHE A 45 -18.23 3.16 4.44
CA PHE A 45 -17.48 2.33 5.37
C PHE A 45 -16.43 3.15 6.13
N ASP A 46 -16.38 2.97 7.45
CA ASP A 46 -15.38 3.57 8.32
C ASP A 46 -14.01 2.93 8.05
N GLY A 47 -13.13 3.65 7.34
CA GLY A 47 -11.78 3.18 6.99
C GLY A 47 -10.95 2.78 8.21
N ASP A 48 -11.21 3.36 9.39
CA ASP A 48 -10.52 3.01 10.64
C ASP A 48 -10.89 1.59 11.07
N LEU A 49 -12.16 1.22 10.88
CA LEU A 49 -12.66 -0.12 11.16
C LEU A 49 -12.07 -1.14 10.18
N ALA A 50 -11.83 -0.77 8.91
CA ALA A 50 -11.17 -1.64 7.93
C ALA A 50 -9.72 -1.90 8.34
N THR A 51 -8.97 -0.82 8.61
CA THR A 51 -7.58 -0.87 9.05
C THR A 51 -7.44 -1.75 10.31
N THR A 52 -8.25 -1.46 11.33
CA THR A 52 -8.26 -2.23 12.58
C THR A 52 -8.61 -3.70 12.36
N LYS A 53 -9.56 -4.01 11.48
CA LYS A 53 -9.93 -5.40 11.17
C LYS A 53 -8.84 -6.15 10.41
N VAL A 54 -8.20 -5.52 9.42
CA VAL A 54 -7.06 -6.14 8.71
C VAL A 54 -5.95 -6.44 9.69
N ILE A 55 -5.62 -5.48 10.55
CA ILE A 55 -4.58 -5.65 11.57
C ILE A 55 -4.95 -6.77 12.55
N ASN A 56 -6.13 -6.73 13.15
CA ASN A 56 -6.52 -7.72 14.15
C ASN A 56 -6.65 -9.12 13.56
N TYR A 57 -7.34 -9.27 12.43
CA TYR A 57 -7.56 -10.59 11.83
C TYR A 57 -6.27 -11.18 11.25
N SER A 58 -5.48 -10.38 10.52
CA SER A 58 -4.25 -10.87 9.88
C SER A 58 -3.19 -11.25 10.92
N PHE A 59 -3.05 -10.47 11.98
CA PHE A 59 -1.92 -10.63 12.90
C PHE A 59 -2.25 -11.35 14.20
N LEU A 60 -3.47 -11.20 14.73
CA LEU A 60 -3.84 -11.78 16.03
C LEU A 60 -4.62 -13.09 15.91
N GLU A 61 -5.46 -13.22 14.88
CA GLU A 61 -6.39 -14.37 14.77
C GLU A 61 -5.88 -15.44 13.79
N PHE A 62 -5.59 -15.06 12.54
CA PHE A 62 -5.22 -16.01 11.49
C PHE A 62 -3.71 -16.26 11.41
N GLY A 63 -2.90 -15.32 11.87
CA GLY A 63 -1.44 -15.32 11.77
C GLY A 63 -0.96 -14.86 10.38
N ILE A 64 -0.15 -13.81 10.35
CA ILE A 64 0.23 -13.13 9.11
C ILE A 64 0.98 -14.07 8.16
N ASP A 65 1.78 -14.99 8.69
CA ASP A 65 2.56 -15.94 7.91
C ASP A 65 1.67 -16.86 7.06
N ASN A 66 0.43 -17.13 7.50
CA ASN A 66 -0.53 -17.90 6.70
C ASN A 66 -1.08 -17.10 5.50
N LEU A 67 -1.05 -15.77 5.56
CA LEU A 67 -1.53 -14.88 4.50
C LEU A 67 -0.42 -14.52 3.50
N ILE A 68 0.80 -14.28 3.99
CA ILE A 68 1.89 -13.75 3.16
C ILE A 68 3.12 -14.66 3.08
N GLY A 69 3.13 -15.81 3.77
CA GLY A 69 4.31 -16.66 3.85
C GLY A 69 5.50 -15.90 4.43
N ASN A 70 6.64 -15.90 3.74
CA ASN A 70 7.85 -15.19 4.16
C ASN A 70 7.99 -13.78 3.54
N HIS A 71 6.96 -13.27 2.88
CA HIS A 71 6.98 -11.95 2.24
C HIS A 71 6.63 -10.83 3.23
N LEU A 72 6.64 -9.58 2.76
CA LEU A 72 6.16 -8.41 3.50
C LEU A 72 4.64 -8.22 3.29
N ALA A 73 3.94 -7.69 4.30
CA ALA A 73 2.57 -7.19 4.14
C ALA A 73 2.58 -5.68 3.98
N PHE A 74 1.89 -5.15 2.99
CA PHE A 74 1.52 -3.75 2.99
C PHE A 74 0.12 -3.61 3.59
N VAL A 75 -0.05 -2.61 4.47
CA VAL A 75 -1.27 -2.39 5.23
C VAL A 75 -1.65 -0.92 5.18
N ASN A 76 -2.84 -0.65 4.68
CA ASN A 76 -3.41 0.67 4.57
C ASN A 76 -3.70 1.23 5.96
N LEU A 77 -3.21 2.45 6.22
CA LEU A 77 -3.48 3.18 7.45
C LEU A 77 -4.29 4.43 7.15
N THR A 78 -5.40 4.58 7.87
CA THR A 78 -6.12 5.85 7.89
C THR A 78 -5.43 6.90 8.74
N ARG A 79 -5.78 8.17 8.50
CA ARG A 79 -5.31 9.30 9.29
C ARG A 79 -5.53 9.11 10.79
N ASN A 80 -6.75 8.75 11.19
CA ASN A 80 -7.10 8.59 12.60
C ASN A 80 -6.26 7.49 13.26
N PHE A 81 -6.04 6.37 12.58
CA PHE A 81 -5.19 5.29 13.10
C PHE A 81 -3.76 5.77 13.33
N ILE A 82 -3.18 6.50 12.37
CA ILE A 82 -1.83 7.08 12.46
C ILE A 82 -1.75 8.05 13.65
N LEU A 83 -2.76 8.90 13.84
CA LEU A 83 -2.77 9.94 14.87
C LEU A 83 -3.03 9.39 16.28
N ASN A 84 -3.90 8.39 16.42
CA ASN A 84 -4.20 7.75 17.70
C ASN A 84 -2.97 7.06 18.29
N GLY A 85 -2.04 6.62 17.43
CA GLY A 85 -0.80 5.96 17.85
C GLY A 85 -1.06 4.60 18.50
N ASP A 86 -2.12 3.91 18.06
CA ASP A 86 -2.48 2.60 18.57
C ASP A 86 -1.32 1.61 18.37
N PRO A 87 -1.04 0.73 19.35
CA PRO A 87 0.05 -0.21 19.24
C PRO A 87 -0.20 -1.20 18.10
N LEU A 88 0.70 -1.19 17.12
CA LEU A 88 0.72 -2.18 16.06
C LEU A 88 1.23 -3.52 16.62
N PRO A 89 0.49 -4.64 16.41
CA PRO A 89 0.83 -5.93 17.01
C PRO A 89 2.00 -6.65 16.30
N PHE A 90 2.80 -5.96 15.49
CA PHE A 90 3.79 -6.57 14.60
C PHE A 90 5.09 -5.79 14.55
N ALA A 91 6.18 -6.50 14.25
CA ALA A 91 7.49 -5.89 14.06
C ALA A 91 7.60 -5.23 12.67
N GLY A 92 8.31 -4.10 12.59
CA GLY A 92 8.44 -3.30 11.37
C GLY A 92 9.18 -3.98 10.20
N ASP A 93 9.81 -5.13 10.45
CA ASP A 93 10.53 -5.92 9.44
C ASP A 93 9.62 -6.78 8.56
N ARG A 94 8.34 -6.92 8.92
CA ARG A 94 7.35 -7.74 8.21
C ARG A 94 6.25 -6.92 7.56
N VAL A 95 6.19 -5.62 7.85
CA VAL A 95 5.06 -4.77 7.46
C VAL A 95 5.52 -3.42 6.93
N VAL A 96 4.92 -3.02 5.81
CA VAL A 96 4.98 -1.69 5.25
C VAL A 96 3.65 -0.99 5.52
N LEU A 97 3.71 0.18 6.13
CA LEU A 97 2.53 0.97 6.47
C LEU A 97 2.25 1.94 5.32
N GLU A 98 1.07 1.84 4.70
CA GLU A 98 0.68 2.71 3.61
C GLU A 98 -0.10 3.92 4.12
N VAL A 99 0.39 5.11 3.80
CA VAL A 99 -0.35 6.37 4.00
C VAL A 99 -1.13 6.63 2.72
N LEU A 100 -2.46 6.64 2.82
CA LEU A 100 -3.38 6.82 1.70
C LEU A 100 -3.30 8.23 1.10
N GLU A 101 -3.64 8.34 -0.18
CA GLU A 101 -3.59 9.55 -1.00
C GLU A 101 -4.65 10.60 -0.62
N ASP A 102 -5.78 10.15 -0.07
CA ASP A 102 -6.93 10.98 0.31
C ASP A 102 -6.80 11.62 1.69
N ILE A 103 -5.74 11.27 2.43
CA ILE A 103 -5.48 11.78 3.77
C ILE A 103 -5.01 13.24 3.71
N GLU A 104 -5.67 14.11 4.46
CA GLU A 104 -5.18 15.47 4.69
C GLU A 104 -3.79 15.43 5.33
N VAL A 105 -2.82 16.13 4.73
CA VAL A 105 -1.43 16.17 5.23
C VAL A 105 -1.18 17.49 5.95
N ASP A 106 -0.94 17.41 7.26
CA ASP A 106 -0.56 18.51 8.13
C ASP A 106 0.62 18.14 9.04
N ASP A 107 1.08 19.11 9.84
CA ASP A 107 2.23 18.93 10.74
C ASP A 107 2.02 17.81 11.76
N GLU A 108 0.76 17.58 12.17
CA GLU A 108 0.40 16.53 13.11
C GLU A 108 0.60 15.14 12.48
N LEU A 109 0.07 14.93 11.27
CA LEU A 109 0.27 13.69 10.53
C LEU A 109 1.76 13.44 10.22
N ILE A 110 2.47 14.45 9.73
CA ILE A 110 3.91 14.33 9.43
C ILE A 110 4.69 13.90 10.67
N THR A 111 4.36 14.48 11.84
CA THR A 111 4.97 14.11 13.11
C THR A 111 4.65 12.66 13.49
N ALA A 112 3.42 12.21 13.30
CA ALA A 112 3.01 10.83 13.57
C ALA A 112 3.67 9.81 12.64
N VAL A 113 3.72 10.08 11.33
CA VAL A 113 4.41 9.24 10.34
C VAL A 113 5.91 9.16 10.64
N ARG A 114 6.54 10.29 11.01
CA ARG A 114 7.93 10.30 11.49
C ARG A 114 8.10 9.39 12.69
N LYS A 115 7.21 9.44 13.69
CA LYS A 115 7.29 8.54 14.84
C LYS A 115 7.24 7.08 14.40
N LEU A 116 6.31 6.70 13.54
CA LEU A 116 6.23 5.32 13.02
C LEU A 116 7.55 4.88 12.36
N ALA A 117 8.12 5.70 11.47
CA ALA A 117 9.41 5.41 10.86
C ALA A 117 10.55 5.27 11.89
N HIS A 118 10.60 6.13 12.92
CA HIS A 118 11.60 6.02 14.00
C HIS A 118 11.44 4.76 14.85
N HIS A 119 10.24 4.17 14.92
CA HIS A 119 9.99 2.89 15.57
C HIS A 119 10.37 1.68 14.68
N GLY A 120 10.93 1.94 13.49
CA GLY A 120 11.46 0.91 12.60
C GLY A 120 10.47 0.38 11.55
N TYR A 121 9.31 1.04 11.37
CA TYR A 121 8.38 0.69 10.30
C TYR A 121 8.82 1.27 8.96
N HIS A 122 8.64 0.50 7.90
CA HIS A 122 8.69 1.02 6.54
C HIS A 122 7.40 1.76 6.21
N ILE A 123 7.53 2.95 5.62
CA ILE A 123 6.40 3.77 5.21
C ILE A 123 6.30 3.75 3.68
N ALA A 124 5.11 3.49 3.15
CA ALA A 124 4.74 3.68 1.75
C ALA A 124 3.77 4.86 1.63
N LEU A 125 3.88 5.64 0.55
CA LEU A 125 2.90 6.65 0.18
C LEU A 125 2.09 6.10 -1.01
N ASP A 126 0.79 5.96 -0.85
CA ASP A 126 -0.11 5.39 -1.85
C ASP A 126 -0.53 6.44 -2.88
N ASP A 127 -0.77 6.02 -4.13
CA ASP A 127 -1.19 6.84 -5.29
C ASP A 127 -0.60 8.28 -5.29
N PHE A 128 0.70 8.39 -4.97
CA PHE A 128 1.31 9.66 -4.60
C PHE A 128 1.49 10.58 -5.81
N ILE A 129 1.14 11.86 -5.65
CA ILE A 129 1.40 12.91 -6.65
C ILE A 129 2.18 14.04 -5.98
N PHE A 130 3.36 14.35 -6.51
CA PHE A 130 4.24 15.33 -5.89
C PHE A 130 3.61 16.72 -5.79
N HIS A 131 3.71 17.30 -4.59
CA HIS A 131 3.48 18.71 -4.29
C HIS A 131 4.47 19.16 -3.22
N GLU A 132 4.89 20.43 -3.21
CA GLU A 132 5.94 20.91 -2.30
C GLU A 132 5.58 20.70 -0.82
N SER A 133 4.29 20.78 -0.49
CA SER A 133 3.77 20.52 0.87
C SER A 133 3.94 19.07 1.33
N LEU A 134 4.10 18.12 0.41
CA LEU A 134 4.24 16.69 0.71
C LEU A 134 5.70 16.24 0.87
N ARG A 135 6.66 17.13 0.58
CA ARG A 135 8.09 16.87 0.75
C ARG A 135 8.45 16.28 2.13
N PRO A 136 7.89 16.74 3.27
CA PRO A 136 8.22 16.17 4.57
C PRO A 136 7.87 14.68 4.72
N LEU A 137 6.89 14.18 3.95
CA LEU A 137 6.56 12.75 3.90
C LEU A 137 7.56 11.97 3.05
N LEU A 138 7.98 12.51 1.90
CA LEU A 138 9.00 11.90 1.04
C LEU A 138 10.35 11.73 1.73
N GLU A 139 10.71 12.63 2.65
CA GLU A 139 11.93 12.52 3.46
C GLU A 139 11.92 11.35 4.45
N VAL A 140 10.75 10.75 4.69
CA VAL A 140 10.52 9.71 5.71
C VAL A 140 10.07 8.39 5.07
N ALA A 141 9.42 8.46 3.91
CA ALA A 141 8.96 7.30 3.16
C ALA A 141 10.12 6.40 2.72
N SER A 142 9.88 5.09 2.72
CA SER A 142 10.76 4.10 2.09
C SER A 142 10.33 3.79 0.66
N ILE A 143 9.02 3.85 0.40
CA ILE A 143 8.42 3.47 -0.88
C ILE A 143 7.41 4.55 -1.29
N VAL A 144 7.34 4.84 -2.57
CA VAL A 144 6.29 5.68 -3.18
C VAL A 144 5.61 4.85 -4.25
N LYS A 145 4.29 4.68 -4.12
CA LYS A 145 3.44 4.01 -5.10
C LYS A 145 2.91 5.05 -6.08
N VAL A 146 2.89 4.70 -7.36
CA VAL A 146 2.48 5.59 -8.44
C VAL A 146 1.53 4.84 -9.37
N ASP A 147 0.27 5.27 -9.41
CA ASP A 147 -0.66 4.90 -10.49
C ASP A 147 -0.19 5.49 -11.82
N ILE A 148 0.33 4.62 -12.68
CA ILE A 148 0.85 5.00 -13.99
C ILE A 148 -0.24 5.37 -14.98
N LEU A 149 -1.49 4.95 -14.75
CA LEU A 149 -2.64 5.27 -15.60
C LEU A 149 -3.21 6.66 -15.29
N SER A 150 -2.93 7.20 -14.10
CA SER A 150 -3.31 8.56 -13.72
C SER A 150 -2.48 9.65 -14.42
N LEU A 151 -1.35 9.28 -15.02
CA LEU A 151 -0.38 10.18 -15.64
C LEU A 151 -0.18 9.88 -17.12
N SER A 152 0.01 10.92 -17.93
CA SER A 152 0.58 10.74 -19.27
C SER A 152 2.03 10.27 -19.18
N GLU A 153 2.57 9.60 -20.19
CA GLU A 153 3.98 9.17 -20.19
C GLU A 153 4.95 10.32 -19.90
N ALA A 154 4.73 11.50 -20.50
CA ALA A 154 5.57 12.68 -20.27
C ALA A 154 5.51 13.13 -18.80
N ALA A 155 4.30 13.19 -18.23
CA ALA A 155 4.10 13.56 -16.82
C ALA A 155 4.69 12.52 -15.87
N LEU A 156 4.58 11.22 -16.19
CA LEU A 156 5.18 10.14 -15.40
C LEU A 156 6.71 10.27 -15.38
N ARG A 157 7.33 10.55 -16.54
CA ARG A 157 8.79 10.77 -16.63
C ARG A 157 9.23 11.95 -15.77
N GLU A 158 8.55 13.09 -15.86
CA GLU A 158 8.85 14.27 -15.04
C GLU A 158 8.67 13.98 -13.55
N HIS A 159 7.59 13.30 -13.19
CA HIS A 159 7.29 12.96 -11.80
C HIS A 159 8.36 12.03 -11.20
N VAL A 160 8.78 11.00 -11.95
CA VAL A 160 9.85 10.09 -11.54
C VAL A 160 11.18 10.83 -11.33
N GLU A 161 11.53 11.78 -12.21
CA GLU A 161 12.76 12.56 -12.04
C GLU A 161 12.75 13.41 -10.76
N ILE A 162 11.59 13.92 -10.36
CA ILE A 162 11.43 14.59 -9.05
C ILE A 162 11.64 13.58 -7.92
N LEU A 163 10.95 12.44 -7.96
CA LEU A 163 10.99 11.44 -6.88
C LEU A 163 12.38 10.82 -6.69
N LYS A 164 13.16 10.66 -7.78
CA LYS A 164 14.57 10.19 -7.72
C LYS A 164 15.51 11.08 -6.91
N THR A 165 15.12 12.33 -6.63
CA THR A 165 15.91 13.22 -5.76
C THR A 165 15.76 12.87 -4.28
N TYR A 166 14.83 11.98 -3.94
CA TYR A 166 14.56 11.50 -2.58
C TYR A 166 15.03 10.06 -2.40
N PRO A 167 15.32 9.62 -1.17
CA PRO A 167 15.80 8.27 -0.88
C PRO A 167 14.65 7.24 -0.85
N VAL A 168 13.77 7.27 -1.86
CA VAL A 168 12.59 6.41 -1.95
C VAL A 168 12.76 5.37 -3.06
N LYS A 169 12.17 4.20 -2.85
CA LYS A 169 11.97 3.21 -3.91
C LYS A 169 10.63 3.44 -4.58
N LEU A 170 10.56 3.24 -5.89
CA LEU A 170 9.31 3.43 -6.63
C LEU A 170 8.61 2.11 -6.89
N LEU A 171 7.30 2.09 -6.64
CA LEU A 171 6.38 0.99 -6.95
C LEU A 171 5.39 1.48 -8.02
N ALA A 172 5.36 0.80 -9.18
CA ALA A 172 4.43 1.12 -10.26
C ALA A 172 3.14 0.33 -10.06
N GLU A 173 2.01 1.02 -9.99
CA GLU A 173 0.70 0.40 -9.84
C GLU A 173 -0.07 0.38 -11.14
N LYS A 174 -1.10 -0.48 -11.18
CA LYS A 174 -2.01 -0.65 -12.33
C LYS A 174 -1.24 -0.93 -13.63
N VAL A 175 -0.16 -1.72 -13.54
CA VAL A 175 0.59 -2.21 -14.70
C VAL A 175 -0.21 -3.29 -15.42
N GLU A 176 -0.73 -3.00 -16.61
CA GLU A 176 -1.62 -3.88 -17.38
C GLU A 176 -0.94 -4.48 -18.62
N THR A 177 0.09 -3.81 -19.15
CA THR A 177 0.79 -4.24 -20.37
C THR A 177 2.30 -4.41 -20.19
N LYS A 178 2.90 -5.21 -21.09
CA LYS A 178 4.36 -5.37 -21.15
C LYS A 178 5.07 -4.05 -21.43
N ALA A 179 4.50 -3.19 -22.27
CA ALA A 179 5.08 -1.90 -22.62
C ALA A 179 5.11 -0.94 -21.41
N GLU A 180 4.05 -0.92 -20.61
CA GLU A 180 4.01 -0.18 -19.33
C GLU A 180 5.07 -0.69 -18.35
N PHE A 181 5.19 -2.02 -18.22
CA PHE A 181 6.23 -2.62 -17.38
C PHE A 181 7.63 -2.21 -17.85
N GLU A 182 7.94 -2.34 -19.14
CA GLU A 182 9.24 -1.98 -19.71
C GLU A 182 9.55 -0.49 -19.50
N LEU A 183 8.56 0.39 -19.74
CA LEU A 183 8.68 1.82 -19.47
C LEU A 183 9.01 2.09 -17.99
N CYS A 184 8.26 1.51 -17.05
CA CYS A 184 8.50 1.69 -15.62
C CYS A 184 9.85 1.11 -15.19
N PHE A 185 10.24 -0.03 -15.76
CA PHE A 185 11.53 -0.65 -15.51
C PHE A 185 12.69 0.25 -15.95
N GLU A 186 12.59 0.87 -17.13
CA GLU A 186 13.56 1.85 -17.65
C GLU A 186 13.59 3.13 -16.82
N LEU A 187 12.43 3.56 -16.33
CA LEU A 187 12.32 4.73 -15.45
C LEU A 187 12.94 4.53 -14.08
N GLY A 188 13.22 3.28 -13.70
CA GLY A 188 13.93 2.95 -12.47
C GLY A 188 13.04 2.42 -11.35
N PHE A 189 11.78 2.08 -11.63
CA PHE A 189 10.93 1.41 -10.66
C PHE A 189 11.55 0.10 -10.17
N GLU A 190 11.42 -0.15 -8.87
CA GLU A 190 11.95 -1.35 -8.20
C GLU A 190 10.86 -2.40 -7.99
N TYR A 191 9.62 -1.95 -7.81
CA TYR A 191 8.47 -2.80 -7.53
C TYR A 191 7.31 -2.53 -8.48
N PHE A 192 6.46 -3.53 -8.66
CA PHE A 192 5.37 -3.49 -9.64
C PHE A 192 4.14 -4.23 -9.12
N GLN A 193 2.96 -3.66 -9.40
CA GLN A 193 1.68 -4.26 -9.09
C GLN A 193 0.72 -4.02 -10.27
N GLY A 194 -0.03 -5.05 -10.67
CA GLY A 194 -1.02 -4.93 -11.75
C GLY A 194 -1.36 -6.23 -12.45
N TYR A 195 -2.40 -6.18 -13.29
CA TYR A 195 -2.95 -7.36 -13.98
C TYR A 195 -1.98 -8.03 -14.94
N PHE A 196 -0.98 -7.30 -15.45
CA PHE A 196 0.05 -7.85 -16.34
C PHE A 196 0.70 -9.11 -15.76
N PHE A 197 0.99 -9.10 -14.46
CA PHE A 197 1.67 -10.19 -13.75
C PHE A 197 0.77 -11.38 -13.40
N CYS A 198 -0.55 -11.17 -13.43
CA CYS A 198 -1.54 -12.20 -13.09
C CYS A 198 -1.99 -13.02 -14.30
N ARG A 199 -1.62 -12.61 -15.52
CA ARG A 199 -1.97 -13.34 -16.75
C ARG A 199 -0.98 -14.49 -16.98
N PRO A 200 -1.45 -15.70 -17.38
CA PRO A 200 -0.55 -16.76 -17.81
C PRO A 200 0.25 -16.26 -19.02
N ASN A 201 1.57 -16.19 -18.89
CA ASN A 201 2.44 -16.00 -20.05
C ASN A 201 2.43 -17.32 -20.83
N ILE A 202 1.90 -17.30 -22.06
CA ILE A 202 2.09 -18.41 -23.00
C ILE A 202 3.58 -18.42 -23.32
N VAL A 203 4.29 -19.43 -22.81
CA VAL A 203 5.68 -19.69 -23.16
C VAL A 203 5.66 -20.51 -24.46
N GLU A 204 6.20 -19.97 -25.54
CA GLU A 204 6.54 -20.74 -26.76
C GLU A 204 7.98 -21.25 -26.70
#